data_AF-A0A934FJS6-F1
#
_entry.id   AF-A0A934FJS6-F1
#
_cell.length_a   1.000
_cell.length_b   1.000
_cell.length_c   1.000
_cell.angle_alpha   90.00
_cell.angle_beta   90.00
_cell.angle_gamma   90.00
#
_symmetry.space_group_name_H-M   'P 1'
#
loop_
_entity.id
_entity.type
_entity.pdbx_description
1 polymer ?
#
loop_
_entity_poly.entity_id
_entity_poly.type
_entity_poly.pdbx_seq_one_letter_code
_entity_poly.pdbx_strand_id
1 'polypeptide(L)'
;MRNAPDIGSNFLGIEGGGTRTVALLADADGRLLNRFETGPANFKLLTEAQFLRRLREVRAAFAGLPQPAAIAIGLAGARGEPEWQNIRAAAAKVWPGVPCHATHDLETALAAAHGSKAKGRRVAPPSNLHSPPLTQVLVLSGTGSCFFARAAEGRTARFGGWGHVLGDKGSGYEIGLRALKACVFYLDRDGKWSRLGQRILRALQLNEPNELIPWAQAAGKADIAALAEEVFEAAVERDTIAKDILIGAASSLAKDAVACARKLAKAGEPVQFVLAGSVLLKQPKFARAVAKQLAERWPGCVVAPLRRESAWGAVVLAEEAQCSKLKVQGWPGASAAPAPNPQSPIPNPHSLPPTEQRHPLSMRLDKLPISEAIELLLSEDAKLPAAIRREAPKIERVISKIVAAFKRGGRLFYVGAGTSGRLGILDASECPPTFRVSPELVQGIIAGGQSAVFRAVEGAEDDRDAGRQAVLFRGIGKRDVVVGIAASGGTPFVHGALAEARRRGAFTVLLCFNPAMTRQRGVAHLVIAPEIGPEVLTGSTRLKSGTATKLILNLFSTLAMVRTGKVISNLMVDLNPSNAKLRDRAVRIVCELTGADYETAKAALVREGWVVTAAWKRLGAPARN
;
A
#
# COMPACT_ATOMS: atom_id res chain seq x y z
N MET A 1 -36.00 -44.27 21.93
CA MET A 1 -35.43 -42.96 22.31
C MET A 1 -34.58 -42.48 21.14
N ARG A 2 -35.03 -41.46 20.39
CA ARG A 2 -34.23 -40.88 19.30
C ARG A 2 -33.33 -39.81 19.91
N ASN A 3 -32.02 -39.96 19.76
CA ASN A 3 -31.03 -38.99 20.23
C ASN A 3 -31.33 -37.60 19.68
N ALA A 4 -31.45 -36.61 20.57
CA ALA A 4 -31.47 -35.20 20.21
C ALA A 4 -30.15 -34.84 19.50
N PRO A 5 -30.17 -34.00 18.45
CA PRO A 5 -28.93 -33.57 17.80
C PRO A 5 -28.10 -32.74 18.78
N ASP A 6 -26.83 -33.11 18.90
CA ASP A 6 -25.81 -32.39 19.67
C ASP A 6 -25.76 -30.92 19.21
N ILE A 7 -26.22 -30.00 20.06
CA ILE A 7 -26.30 -28.57 19.74
C ILE A 7 -24.87 -28.03 19.82
N GLY A 8 -24.19 -27.99 18.67
CA GLY A 8 -22.78 -27.62 18.55
C GLY A 8 -22.43 -26.31 19.29
N SER A 9 -21.45 -26.38 20.17
CA SER A 9 -21.00 -25.30 21.06
C SER A 9 -20.01 -24.34 20.37
N ASN A 10 -20.31 -23.88 19.16
CA ASN A 10 -19.40 -23.03 18.37
C ASN A 10 -20.01 -21.66 18.05
N PHE A 11 -19.20 -20.61 18.05
CA PHE A 11 -19.62 -19.22 17.88
C PHE A 11 -18.91 -18.56 16.70
N LEU A 12 -19.69 -17.91 15.83
CA LEU A 12 -19.17 -17.19 14.68
C LEU A 12 -19.22 -15.68 14.94
N GLY A 13 -18.06 -15.05 15.00
CA GLY A 13 -17.93 -13.60 15.08
C GLY A 13 -17.50 -13.01 13.74
N ILE A 14 -18.24 -12.02 13.24
CA ILE A 14 -17.91 -11.27 12.03
C ILE A 14 -17.74 -9.79 12.38
N GLU A 15 -16.61 -9.19 12.03
CA GLU A 15 -16.38 -7.75 12.13
C GLU A 15 -16.05 -7.19 10.74
N GLY A 16 -16.74 -6.12 10.36
CA GLY A 16 -16.60 -5.51 9.03
C GLY A 16 -16.39 -4.00 9.08
N GLY A 17 -15.31 -3.54 8.47
CA GLY A 17 -14.95 -2.13 8.39
C GLY A 17 -14.95 -1.57 6.96
N GLY A 18 -14.44 -0.34 6.82
CA GLY A 18 -14.29 0.33 5.53
C GLY A 18 -13.20 -0.24 4.60
N THR A 19 -12.34 -1.13 5.10
CA THR A 19 -11.22 -1.69 4.32
C THR A 19 -11.28 -3.21 4.19
N ARG A 20 -11.75 -3.92 5.22
CA ARG A 20 -11.79 -5.38 5.26
C ARG A 20 -12.90 -5.89 6.18
N THR A 21 -13.18 -7.18 6.08
CA THR A 21 -14.06 -7.94 6.97
C THR A 21 -13.33 -9.18 7.47
N VAL A 22 -13.37 -9.44 8.77
CA VAL A 22 -12.75 -10.61 9.41
C VAL A 22 -13.85 -11.45 10.05
N ALA A 23 -13.82 -12.76 9.81
CA ALA A 23 -14.70 -13.73 10.43
C ALA A 23 -13.90 -14.78 11.20
N LEU A 24 -14.35 -15.12 12.40
CA LEU A 24 -13.74 -16.11 13.29
C LEU A 24 -14.79 -17.11 13.74
N LEU A 25 -14.49 -18.40 13.59
CA LEU A 25 -15.27 -19.48 14.18
C LEU A 25 -14.47 -20.06 15.36
N ALA A 26 -15.06 -20.09 16.55
CA ALA A 26 -14.44 -20.61 17.76
C ALA A 26 -15.37 -21.57 18.50
N ASP A 27 -14.81 -22.45 19.32
CA ASP A 27 -15.57 -23.30 20.24
C ASP A 27 -15.91 -22.59 21.57
N ALA A 28 -16.69 -23.25 22.43
CA ALA A 28 -17.12 -22.72 23.74
C ALA A 28 -15.98 -22.56 24.76
N ASP A 29 -14.84 -23.22 24.52
CA ASP A 29 -13.62 -23.01 25.30
C ASP A 29 -12.82 -21.79 24.81
N GLY A 30 -13.28 -21.13 23.73
CA GLY A 30 -12.65 -19.97 23.14
C GLY A 30 -11.46 -20.32 22.24
N ARG A 31 -11.34 -21.57 21.78
CA ARG A 31 -10.31 -22.01 20.84
C ARG A 31 -10.74 -21.68 19.41
N LEU A 32 -9.82 -21.09 18.64
CA LEU A 32 -10.06 -20.77 17.25
C LEU A 32 -10.10 -22.05 16.40
N LEU A 33 -11.22 -22.27 15.71
CA LEU A 33 -11.36 -23.34 14.72
C LEU A 33 -10.87 -22.86 13.35
N ASN A 34 -11.30 -21.65 12.93
CA ASN A 34 -10.86 -21.06 11.67
C ASN A 34 -10.99 -19.53 11.65
N ARG A 35 -10.18 -18.87 10.82
CA ARG A 35 -10.17 -17.42 10.56
C ARG A 35 -10.22 -17.17 9.07
N PHE A 36 -11.13 -16.30 8.63
CA PHE A 36 -11.25 -15.87 7.24
C PHE A 36 -11.27 -14.33 7.14
N GLU A 37 -10.67 -13.80 6.07
CA GLU A 37 -10.63 -12.36 5.80
C GLU A 37 -11.01 -12.10 4.35
N THR A 38 -11.85 -11.10 4.12
CA THR A 38 -12.34 -10.68 2.80
C THR A 38 -12.48 -9.15 2.75
N GLY A 39 -12.93 -8.62 1.61
CA GLY A 39 -13.03 -7.18 1.33
C GLY A 39 -13.95 -6.41 2.29
N PRO A 40 -14.09 -5.08 2.10
CA PRO A 40 -14.78 -4.21 3.04
C PRO A 40 -16.27 -4.56 3.19
N ALA A 41 -16.81 -4.26 4.38
CA ALA A 41 -18.23 -4.39 4.72
C ALA A 41 -18.74 -3.25 5.59
N ASN A 42 -18.48 -2.01 5.17
CA ASN A 42 -19.20 -0.87 5.72
C ASN A 42 -20.66 -0.92 5.25
N PHE A 43 -21.59 -1.06 6.20
CA PHE A 43 -22.99 -1.32 5.90
C PHE A 43 -23.66 -0.20 5.09
N LYS A 44 -23.17 1.05 5.18
CA LYS A 44 -23.70 2.18 4.39
C LYS A 44 -23.14 2.25 2.98
N LEU A 45 -22.07 1.51 2.68
CA LEU A 45 -21.40 1.53 1.37
C LEU A 45 -21.67 0.28 0.54
N LEU A 46 -22.34 -0.72 1.12
CA LEU A 46 -22.69 -1.95 0.42
C LEU A 46 -24.17 -1.96 0.05
N THR A 47 -24.47 -2.47 -1.14
CA THR A 47 -25.82 -2.93 -1.45
C THR A 47 -26.13 -4.22 -0.72
N GLU A 48 -27.41 -4.55 -0.53
CA GLU A 48 -27.83 -5.82 0.09
C GLU A 48 -27.21 -7.04 -0.62
N ALA A 49 -27.14 -7.01 -1.96
CA ALA A 49 -26.55 -8.09 -2.75
C ALA A 49 -25.04 -8.24 -2.50
N GLN A 50 -24.31 -7.12 -2.42
CA GLN A 50 -22.88 -7.13 -2.11
C GLN A 50 -22.63 -7.63 -0.68
N PHE A 51 -23.46 -7.23 0.28
CA PHE A 51 -23.38 -7.69 1.65
C PHE A 51 -23.69 -9.19 1.78
N LEU A 52 -24.75 -9.68 1.13
CA LEU A 52 -25.08 -11.10 1.08
C LEU A 52 -23.98 -11.93 0.42
N ARG A 53 -23.38 -11.44 -0.67
CA ARG A 53 -22.22 -12.09 -1.28
C ARG A 53 -21.07 -12.21 -0.28
N ARG A 54 -20.79 -11.15 0.48
CA ARG A 54 -19.76 -11.14 1.53
C ARG A 54 -20.03 -12.20 2.60
N LEU A 55 -21.27 -12.31 3.09
CA LEU A 55 -21.63 -13.34 4.05
C LEU A 55 -21.53 -14.76 3.48
N ARG A 56 -21.87 -14.97 2.19
CA ARG A 56 -21.71 -16.26 1.51
C ARG A 56 -20.25 -16.65 1.33
N GLU A 57 -19.37 -15.69 1.02
CA GLU A 57 -17.91 -15.91 1.00
C GLU A 57 -17.42 -16.41 2.36
N VAL A 58 -17.88 -15.79 3.45
CA VAL A 58 -17.58 -16.22 4.82
C VAL A 58 -18.10 -17.64 5.07
N ARG A 59 -19.35 -17.96 4.73
CA ARG A 59 -19.90 -19.32 4.89
C ARG A 59 -19.12 -20.36 4.08
N ALA A 60 -18.74 -20.04 2.84
CA ALA A 60 -17.97 -20.94 1.98
C ALA A 60 -16.58 -21.22 2.56
N ALA A 61 -15.92 -20.21 3.14
CA ALA A 61 -14.61 -20.37 3.78
C ALA A 61 -14.63 -21.28 5.02
N PHE A 62 -15.80 -21.51 5.62
CA PHE A 62 -16.00 -22.42 6.75
C PHE A 62 -16.74 -23.71 6.35
N ALA A 63 -16.83 -24.02 5.06
CA ALA A 63 -17.42 -25.27 4.58
C ALA A 63 -16.63 -26.47 5.14
N GLY A 64 -17.36 -27.46 5.68
CA GLY A 64 -16.76 -28.64 6.32
C GLY A 64 -16.48 -28.49 7.82
N LEU A 65 -16.71 -27.31 8.41
CA LEU A 65 -16.67 -27.10 9.87
C LEU A 65 -18.08 -27.20 10.49
N PRO A 66 -18.21 -27.45 11.80
CA PRO A 66 -19.52 -27.52 12.44
C PRO A 66 -20.25 -26.18 12.37
N GLN A 67 -21.59 -26.23 12.25
CA GLN A 67 -22.42 -25.03 12.21
C GLN A 67 -22.32 -24.24 13.53
N PRO A 68 -22.34 -22.90 13.47
CA PRO A 68 -22.36 -22.08 14.68
C PRO A 68 -23.71 -22.18 15.41
N ALA A 69 -23.66 -22.25 16.74
CA ALA A 69 -24.82 -22.14 17.63
C ALA A 69 -25.40 -20.72 17.65
N ALA A 70 -24.55 -19.70 17.48
CA ALA A 70 -24.94 -18.30 17.35
C ALA A 70 -23.90 -17.51 16.55
N ILE A 71 -24.34 -16.39 15.99
CA ILE A 71 -23.53 -15.49 15.18
C ILE A 71 -23.62 -14.08 15.78
N ALA A 72 -22.53 -13.33 15.79
CA ALA A 72 -22.60 -11.88 15.91
C ALA A 72 -21.88 -11.19 14.76
N ILE A 73 -22.48 -10.12 14.27
CA ILE A 73 -22.00 -9.34 13.14
C ILE A 73 -21.93 -7.87 13.56
N GLY A 74 -20.72 -7.36 13.76
CA GLY A 74 -20.46 -5.96 14.06
C GLY A 74 -19.91 -5.22 12.84
N LEU A 75 -20.64 -4.23 12.32
CA LEU A 75 -20.24 -3.52 11.10
C LEU A 75 -20.08 -2.02 11.32
N ALA A 76 -19.06 -1.44 10.70
CA ALA A 76 -18.97 -0.01 10.51
C ALA A 76 -20.19 0.49 9.72
N GLY A 77 -20.82 1.57 10.19
CA GLY A 77 -22.01 2.16 9.54
C GLY A 77 -23.35 1.58 9.99
N ALA A 78 -23.37 0.50 10.79
CA ALA A 78 -24.59 -0.04 11.39
C ALA A 78 -24.94 0.73 12.68
N ARG A 79 -25.72 1.81 12.57
CA ARG A 79 -25.85 2.81 13.65
C ARG A 79 -27.01 2.60 14.60
N GLY A 80 -27.93 1.69 14.28
CA GLY A 80 -29.01 1.33 15.19
C GLY A 80 -29.87 0.20 14.64
N GLU A 81 -31.01 0.04 15.29
CA GLU A 81 -31.92 -1.08 15.10
C GLU A 81 -32.38 -1.31 13.64
N PRO A 82 -32.69 -0.29 12.82
CA PRO A 82 -33.05 -0.51 11.42
C PRO A 82 -31.94 -1.21 10.61
N GLU A 83 -30.67 -0.80 10.78
CA GLU A 83 -29.55 -1.48 10.12
C GLU A 83 -29.31 -2.87 10.71
N TRP A 84 -29.42 -3.03 12.03
CA TRP A 84 -29.24 -4.31 12.70
C TRP A 84 -30.28 -5.35 12.28
N GLN A 85 -31.53 -4.94 12.05
CA GLN A 85 -32.56 -5.80 11.48
C GLN A 85 -32.17 -6.30 10.08
N ASN A 86 -31.66 -5.42 9.21
CA ASN A 86 -31.22 -5.81 7.87
C ASN A 86 -30.01 -6.76 7.91
N ILE A 87 -29.08 -6.54 8.83
CA ILE A 87 -27.94 -7.44 9.05
C ILE A 87 -28.43 -8.82 9.50
N ARG A 88 -29.35 -8.88 10.48
CA ARG A 88 -29.96 -10.13 10.95
C ARG A 88 -30.71 -10.85 9.83
N ALA A 89 -31.47 -10.13 9.02
CA ALA A 89 -32.20 -10.69 7.89
C ALA A 89 -31.25 -11.29 6.84
N ALA A 90 -30.16 -10.60 6.51
CA ALA A 90 -29.15 -11.12 5.59
C ALA A 90 -28.42 -12.34 6.16
N ALA A 91 -28.09 -12.31 7.46
CA ALA A 91 -27.49 -13.45 8.16
C ALA A 91 -28.43 -14.67 8.13
N ALA A 92 -29.74 -14.49 8.36
CA ALA A 92 -30.73 -15.58 8.30
C ALA A 92 -30.84 -16.23 6.91
N LYS A 93 -30.59 -15.47 5.82
CA LYS A 93 -30.50 -16.02 4.45
C LYS A 93 -29.28 -16.92 4.26
N VAL A 94 -28.20 -16.68 4.99
CA VAL A 94 -26.92 -17.42 4.86
C VAL A 94 -26.79 -18.52 5.90
N TRP A 95 -27.28 -18.33 7.12
CA TRP A 95 -27.32 -19.32 8.19
C TRP A 95 -28.76 -19.47 8.73
N PRO A 96 -29.62 -20.21 8.01
CA PRO A 96 -31.01 -20.41 8.42
C PRO A 96 -31.11 -21.06 9.80
N GLY A 97 -31.92 -20.48 10.69
CA GLY A 97 -32.18 -21.01 12.03
C GLY A 97 -31.11 -20.69 13.09
N VAL A 98 -30.01 -20.02 12.73
CA VAL A 98 -28.97 -19.62 13.70
C VAL A 98 -29.27 -18.22 14.26
N PRO A 99 -29.34 -18.02 15.58
CA PRO A 99 -29.47 -16.71 16.21
C PRO A 99 -28.36 -15.75 15.78
N CYS A 100 -28.72 -14.51 15.44
CA CYS A 100 -27.78 -13.48 15.01
C CYS A 100 -27.89 -12.22 15.87
N HIS A 101 -26.80 -11.82 16.51
CA HIS A 101 -26.62 -10.51 17.13
C HIS A 101 -26.03 -9.54 16.12
N ALA A 102 -26.71 -8.44 15.82
CA ALA A 102 -26.19 -7.41 14.94
C ALA A 102 -25.85 -6.17 15.76
N THR A 103 -24.65 -5.62 15.55
CA THR A 103 -24.15 -4.43 16.25
C THR A 103 -23.23 -3.60 15.34
N HIS A 104 -22.58 -2.58 15.90
CA HIS A 104 -21.50 -1.82 15.28
C HIS A 104 -20.11 -2.34 15.65
N ASP A 105 -19.14 -2.06 14.78
CA ASP A 105 -17.71 -2.39 14.94
C ASP A 105 -17.07 -1.90 16.26
N LEU A 106 -17.55 -0.78 16.82
CA LEU A 106 -16.99 -0.26 18.08
C LEU A 106 -17.31 -1.16 19.28
N GLU A 107 -18.44 -1.87 19.26
CA GLU A 107 -18.84 -2.72 20.38
C GLU A 107 -18.06 -4.03 20.35
N THR A 108 -17.88 -4.61 19.15
CA THR A 108 -17.02 -5.78 18.97
C THR A 108 -15.58 -5.48 19.35
N ALA A 109 -15.05 -4.31 18.96
CA ALA A 109 -13.70 -3.89 19.37
C ALA A 109 -13.55 -3.76 20.89
N LEU A 110 -14.55 -3.21 21.59
CA LEU A 110 -14.50 -3.07 23.05
C LEU A 110 -14.75 -4.42 23.78
N ALA A 111 -15.62 -5.28 23.26
CA ALA A 111 -15.83 -6.64 23.78
C ALA A 111 -14.58 -7.52 23.65
N ALA A 112 -13.81 -7.34 22.57
CA ALA A 112 -12.53 -8.03 22.39
C ALA A 112 -11.48 -7.68 23.46
N ALA A 113 -11.63 -6.56 24.16
CA ALA A 113 -10.78 -6.18 25.29
C ALA A 113 -11.14 -6.91 26.59
N HIS A 114 -12.37 -7.45 26.72
CA HIS A 114 -12.86 -8.16 27.91
C HIS A 114 -12.72 -9.69 27.83
N GLY A 115 -12.76 -10.28 26.63
CA GLY A 115 -12.78 -11.72 26.45
C GLY A 115 -11.41 -12.39 26.63
N SER A 116 -11.09 -12.83 27.85
CA SER A 116 -10.01 -13.80 28.10
C SER A 116 -10.43 -14.86 29.12
N LYS A 117 -11.16 -15.89 28.66
CA LYS A 117 -11.00 -17.24 29.21
C LYS A 117 -9.68 -17.80 28.64
N ALA A 118 -8.56 -17.47 29.25
CA ALA A 118 -7.29 -18.15 28.95
C ALA A 118 -7.13 -19.31 29.94
N LYS A 119 -7.30 -20.55 29.46
CA LYS A 119 -7.01 -21.81 30.18
C LYS A 119 -7.67 -21.93 31.56
N GLY A 120 -8.97 -22.24 31.62
CA GLY A 120 -9.59 -22.86 32.81
C GLY A 120 -9.55 -22.09 34.14
N ARG A 121 -9.05 -20.85 34.16
CA ARG A 121 -9.12 -19.94 35.30
C ARG A 121 -9.63 -18.60 34.78
N ARG A 122 -10.66 -18.06 35.42
CA ARG A 122 -10.92 -16.61 35.37
C ARG A 122 -9.59 -15.94 35.69
N VAL A 123 -9.02 -15.21 34.73
CA VAL A 123 -8.02 -14.20 35.07
C VAL A 123 -8.81 -13.15 35.83
N ALA A 124 -8.87 -13.32 37.15
CA ALA A 124 -9.32 -12.25 38.03
C ALA A 124 -8.45 -11.03 37.70
N PRO A 125 -9.03 -9.80 37.69
CA PRO A 125 -8.22 -8.60 37.65
C PRO A 125 -7.15 -8.71 38.75
N PRO A 126 -5.94 -8.13 38.54
CA PRO A 126 -4.82 -8.25 39.47
C PRO A 126 -5.33 -8.07 40.91
N SER A 127 -5.14 -9.11 41.71
CA SER A 127 -5.77 -9.31 43.00
C SER A 127 -5.14 -8.41 44.06
N ASN A 128 -5.33 -7.10 43.92
CA ASN A 128 -5.04 -6.09 44.95
C ASN A 128 -5.89 -4.80 44.80
N LEU A 129 -7.02 -4.84 44.10
CA LEU A 129 -8.04 -3.79 44.23
C LEU A 129 -9.44 -4.43 44.33
N HIS A 130 -10.11 -4.21 45.47
CA HIS A 130 -11.57 -4.27 45.60
C HIS A 130 -12.23 -3.16 44.77
N SER A 131 -12.02 -3.13 43.45
CA SER A 131 -12.58 -2.09 42.59
C SER A 131 -13.66 -2.64 41.65
N PRO A 132 -14.77 -1.91 41.48
CA PRO A 132 -15.82 -2.24 40.52
C PRO A 132 -15.26 -2.29 39.08
N PRO A 133 -15.99 -2.88 38.11
CA PRO A 133 -15.55 -2.88 36.72
C PRO A 133 -15.25 -1.45 36.27
N LEU A 134 -14.08 -1.23 35.67
CA LEU A 134 -13.70 0.12 35.23
C LEU A 134 -14.59 0.57 34.07
N THR A 135 -14.97 1.84 34.05
CA THR A 135 -15.51 2.43 32.81
C THR A 135 -14.43 2.33 31.74
N GLN A 136 -14.77 1.73 30.62
CA GLN A 136 -13.86 1.57 29.50
C GLN A 136 -14.20 2.52 28.38
N VAL A 137 -13.17 3.01 27.68
CA VAL A 137 -13.30 3.87 26.52
C VAL A 137 -12.43 3.34 25.39
N LEU A 138 -13.05 2.85 24.33
CA LEU A 138 -12.38 2.57 23.07
C LEU A 138 -11.98 3.90 22.40
N VAL A 139 -10.71 4.01 22.04
CA VAL A 139 -10.12 5.07 21.23
C VAL A 139 -9.78 4.48 19.87
N LEU A 140 -10.69 4.61 18.90
CA LEU A 140 -10.50 4.08 17.55
C LEU A 140 -9.88 5.14 16.64
N SER A 141 -8.72 4.84 16.04
CA SER A 141 -8.15 5.63 14.95
C SER A 141 -7.57 4.73 13.85
N GLY A 142 -8.22 4.75 12.69
CA GLY A 142 -7.84 4.07 11.45
C GLY A 142 -8.08 5.00 10.27
N THR A 143 -8.78 4.55 9.23
CA THR A 143 -9.22 5.42 8.12
C THR A 143 -10.12 6.56 8.61
N GLY A 144 -10.94 6.32 9.64
CA GLY A 144 -11.68 7.35 10.40
C GLY A 144 -11.36 7.24 11.89
N SER A 145 -12.01 8.06 12.72
CA SER A 145 -11.87 7.96 14.18
C SER A 145 -13.20 8.05 14.91
N CYS A 146 -13.30 7.33 16.01
CA CYS A 146 -14.51 7.30 16.84
C CYS A 146 -14.16 6.85 18.25
N PHE A 147 -15.02 7.19 19.22
CA PHE A 147 -14.83 6.83 20.61
C PHE A 147 -16.11 6.19 21.13
N PHE A 148 -15.96 5.08 21.86
CA PHE A 148 -17.09 4.33 22.41
C PHE A 148 -16.76 3.94 23.84
N ALA A 149 -17.62 4.33 24.77
CA ALA A 149 -17.46 4.07 26.18
C ALA A 149 -18.53 3.10 26.69
N ARG A 150 -18.16 2.27 27.66
CA ARG A 150 -19.06 1.37 28.37
C ARG A 150 -18.75 1.43 29.86
N ALA A 151 -19.76 1.74 30.67
CA ALA A 151 -19.70 1.70 32.13
C ALA A 151 -19.79 0.26 32.64
N ALA A 152 -19.43 0.04 33.91
CA ALA A 152 -19.59 -1.24 34.59
C ALA A 152 -21.02 -1.80 34.49
N GLU A 153 -22.01 -0.91 34.61
CA GLU A 153 -23.43 -1.25 34.62
C GLU A 153 -23.99 -1.49 33.20
N GLY A 154 -23.14 -1.52 32.17
CA GLY A 154 -23.54 -1.77 30.78
C GLY A 154 -24.04 -0.54 30.02
N ARG A 155 -24.19 0.63 30.65
CA ARG A 155 -24.49 1.90 29.94
C ARG A 155 -23.39 2.22 28.94
N THR A 156 -23.78 2.65 27.74
CA THR A 156 -22.84 2.98 26.67
C THR A 156 -22.93 4.45 26.27
N ALA A 157 -21.84 4.98 25.72
CA ALA A 157 -21.81 6.32 25.18
C ALA A 157 -20.89 6.38 23.96
N ARG A 158 -21.23 7.23 22.99
CA ARG A 158 -20.39 7.48 21.81
C ARG A 158 -19.95 8.93 21.75
N PHE A 159 -18.76 9.18 21.22
CA PHE A 159 -18.27 10.50 20.86
C PHE A 159 -17.61 10.43 19.47
N GLY A 160 -17.83 11.44 18.64
CA GLY A 160 -17.36 11.44 17.24
C GLY A 160 -18.18 10.52 16.32
N GLY A 161 -17.55 10.06 15.24
CA GLY A 161 -18.21 9.22 14.23
C GLY A 161 -19.12 9.99 13.26
N TRP A 162 -18.96 11.30 13.13
CA TRP A 162 -19.75 12.15 12.21
C TRP A 162 -19.37 12.01 10.74
N GLY A 163 -18.36 11.17 10.43
CA GLY A 163 -17.81 11.02 9.10
C GLY A 163 -16.64 11.96 8.83
N HIS A 164 -16.02 11.80 7.66
CA HIS A 164 -14.73 12.42 7.35
C HIS A 164 -14.82 13.92 6.99
N VAL A 165 -16.00 14.36 6.53
CA VAL A 165 -16.26 15.78 6.23
C VAL A 165 -16.49 16.58 7.51
N LEU A 166 -17.20 16.00 8.49
CA LEU A 166 -17.66 16.68 9.71
C LEU A 166 -16.84 16.34 10.97
N GLY A 167 -15.97 15.33 10.90
CA GLY A 167 -15.31 14.74 12.07
C GLY A 167 -14.03 13.98 11.72
N ASP A 168 -13.85 12.80 12.31
CA ASP A 168 -12.68 11.94 12.16
C ASP A 168 -11.33 12.59 12.56
N LYS A 169 -11.34 13.49 13.55
CA LYS A 169 -10.13 14.14 14.06
C LYS A 169 -9.11 13.11 14.53
N GLY A 170 -7.85 13.30 14.14
CA GLY A 170 -6.75 12.38 14.45
C GLY A 170 -6.84 11.00 13.81
N SER A 171 -7.71 10.81 12.81
CA SER A 171 -7.70 9.65 11.93
C SER A 171 -6.64 9.75 10.84
N GLY A 172 -6.40 8.66 10.13
CA GLY A 172 -5.54 8.65 8.94
C GLY A 172 -6.05 9.62 7.87
N TYR A 173 -7.37 9.69 7.65
CA TYR A 173 -7.96 10.65 6.71
C TYR A 173 -7.62 12.09 7.09
N GLU A 174 -7.80 12.47 8.36
CA GLU A 174 -7.57 13.84 8.78
C GLU A 174 -6.07 14.19 8.77
N ILE A 175 -5.20 13.26 9.15
CA ILE A 175 -3.75 13.42 9.05
C ILE A 175 -3.34 13.65 7.58
N GLY A 176 -3.82 12.81 6.66
CA GLY A 176 -3.55 12.95 5.22
C GLY A 176 -4.11 14.24 4.62
N LEU A 177 -5.35 14.61 4.97
CA LEU A 177 -5.98 15.85 4.51
C LEU A 177 -5.22 17.09 5.01
N ARG A 178 -4.80 17.11 6.28
CA ARG A 178 -3.99 18.19 6.83
C ARG A 178 -2.62 18.28 6.14
N ALA A 179 -2.02 17.15 5.78
CA ALA A 179 -0.77 17.13 5.03
C ALA A 179 -0.93 17.73 3.63
N LEU A 180 -1.97 17.35 2.89
CA LEU A 180 -2.28 17.94 1.58
C LEU A 180 -2.46 19.46 1.68
N LYS A 181 -3.33 19.90 2.61
CA LYS A 181 -3.60 21.32 2.84
C LYS A 181 -2.34 22.09 3.25
N ALA A 182 -1.50 21.52 4.12
CA ALA A 182 -0.26 22.15 4.54
C ALA A 182 0.72 22.29 3.37
N CYS A 183 0.91 21.24 2.57
CA CYS A 183 1.83 21.28 1.43
C CYS A 183 1.42 22.33 0.40
N VAL A 184 0.13 22.43 0.06
CA VAL A 184 -0.38 23.47 -0.84
C VAL A 184 -0.26 24.86 -0.22
N PHE A 185 -0.60 25.02 1.07
CA PHE A 185 -0.45 26.29 1.77
C PHE A 185 0.98 26.84 1.70
N TYR A 186 2.00 26.01 1.94
CA TYR A 186 3.40 26.45 1.84
C TYR A 186 3.86 26.68 0.40
N LEU A 187 3.28 25.99 -0.58
CA LEU A 187 3.52 26.27 -1.99
C LEU A 187 3.01 27.66 -2.36
N ASP A 188 1.73 27.95 -2.06
CA ASP A 188 1.09 29.21 -2.40
C ASP A 188 1.75 30.38 -1.67
N ARG A 189 2.07 30.21 -0.39
CA ARG A 189 2.62 31.27 0.45
C ARG A 189 4.10 31.52 0.20
N ASP A 190 4.91 30.46 0.10
CA ASP A 190 6.37 30.57 0.13
C ASP A 190 7.03 30.17 -1.21
N GLY A 191 6.26 29.75 -2.22
CA GLY A 191 6.78 29.23 -3.49
C GLY A 191 7.55 27.92 -3.35
N LYS A 192 7.42 27.21 -2.22
CA LYS A 192 8.25 26.05 -1.86
C LYS A 192 7.41 24.79 -1.72
N TRP A 193 7.69 23.80 -2.56
CA TRP A 193 7.18 22.45 -2.39
C TRP A 193 7.98 21.70 -1.31
N SER A 194 7.33 21.40 -0.19
CA SER A 194 7.96 20.79 0.99
C SER A 194 8.46 19.35 0.71
N ARG A 195 9.35 18.83 1.57
CA ARG A 195 9.78 17.42 1.48
C ARG A 195 8.60 16.47 1.64
N LEU A 196 7.70 16.75 2.59
CA LEU A 196 6.44 16.04 2.72
C LEU A 196 5.62 16.09 1.42
N GLY A 197 5.54 17.23 0.75
CA GLY A 197 4.88 17.36 -0.55
C GLY A 197 5.53 16.48 -1.63
N GLN A 198 6.85 16.42 -1.68
CA GLN A 198 7.59 15.56 -2.63
C GLN A 198 7.27 14.07 -2.39
N ARG A 199 7.18 13.65 -1.13
CA ARG A 199 6.77 12.29 -0.76
C ARG A 199 5.35 12.00 -1.22
N ILE A 200 4.42 12.93 -1.01
CA ILE A 200 3.02 12.78 -1.42
C ILE A 200 2.92 12.64 -2.95
N LEU A 201 3.57 13.51 -3.73
CA LEU A 201 3.58 13.38 -5.20
C LEU A 201 4.17 12.04 -5.65
N ARG A 202 5.22 11.55 -4.98
CA ARG A 202 5.79 10.23 -5.27
C ARG A 202 4.79 9.11 -4.97
N ALA A 203 4.19 9.11 -3.79
CA ALA A 203 3.25 8.08 -3.35
C ALA A 203 2.04 8.00 -4.28
N LEU A 204 1.56 9.17 -4.74
CA LEU A 204 0.45 9.29 -5.67
C LEU A 204 0.87 9.15 -7.15
N GLN A 205 2.16 9.02 -7.43
CA GLN A 205 2.71 8.99 -8.79
C GLN A 205 2.28 10.20 -9.64
N LEU A 206 2.16 11.35 -8.99
CA LEU A 206 1.87 12.63 -9.63
C LEU A 206 3.19 13.32 -10.02
N ASN A 207 3.13 14.10 -11.09
CA ASN A 207 4.25 14.84 -11.64
C ASN A 207 4.37 16.21 -11.01
N GLU A 208 3.24 16.87 -10.69
CA GLU A 208 3.23 18.23 -10.15
C GLU A 208 2.11 18.51 -9.13
N PRO A 209 2.22 19.56 -8.29
CA PRO A 209 1.22 19.93 -7.30
C PRO A 209 -0.17 20.21 -7.88
N ASN A 210 -0.28 20.79 -9.08
CA ASN A 210 -1.59 21.09 -9.68
C ASN A 210 -2.39 19.82 -10.01
N GLU A 211 -1.72 18.69 -10.25
CA GLU A 211 -2.39 17.39 -10.43
C GLU A 211 -3.08 16.91 -9.14
N LEU A 212 -2.76 17.50 -7.97
CA LEU A 212 -3.51 17.24 -6.74
C LEU A 212 -4.95 17.76 -6.81
N ILE A 213 -5.26 18.74 -7.67
CA ILE A 213 -6.62 19.29 -7.79
C ILE A 213 -7.58 18.22 -8.36
N PRO A 214 -7.39 17.70 -9.58
CA PRO A 214 -8.25 16.65 -10.11
C PRO A 214 -8.14 15.35 -9.29
N TRP A 215 -6.96 15.03 -8.74
CA TRP A 215 -6.81 13.88 -7.85
C TRP A 215 -7.65 14.01 -6.59
N ALA A 216 -7.60 15.15 -5.89
CA ALA A 216 -8.33 15.35 -4.63
C ALA A 216 -9.85 15.40 -4.84
N GLN A 217 -10.31 15.87 -6.00
CA GLN A 217 -11.73 15.82 -6.38
C GLN A 217 -12.23 14.38 -6.60
N ALA A 218 -11.38 13.50 -7.12
CA ALA A 218 -11.70 12.08 -7.36
C ALA A 218 -11.40 11.18 -6.15
N ALA A 219 -10.50 11.60 -5.25
CA ALA A 219 -9.99 10.79 -4.16
C ALA A 219 -11.08 10.42 -3.15
N GLY A 220 -11.21 9.12 -2.88
CA GLY A 220 -12.04 8.62 -1.81
C GLY A 220 -11.40 8.81 -0.43
N LYS A 221 -12.19 8.57 0.62
CA LYS A 221 -11.71 8.63 2.02
C LYS A 221 -10.48 7.75 2.26
N ALA A 222 -10.44 6.56 1.66
CA ALA A 222 -9.34 5.63 1.84
C ALA A 222 -8.04 6.14 1.20
N ASP A 223 -8.13 6.77 0.03
CA ASP A 223 -6.99 7.30 -0.71
C ASP A 223 -6.30 8.43 0.07
N ILE A 224 -7.09 9.36 0.61
CA ILE A 224 -6.58 10.43 1.47
C ILE A 224 -6.00 9.85 2.77
N ALA A 225 -6.65 8.85 3.36
CA ALA A 225 -6.16 8.24 4.60
C ALA A 225 -4.83 7.48 4.43
N ALA A 226 -4.58 6.90 3.25
CA ALA A 226 -3.32 6.22 2.94
C ALA A 226 -2.12 7.17 3.02
N LEU A 227 -2.31 8.47 2.73
CA LEU A 227 -1.25 9.48 2.83
C LEU A 227 -0.73 9.68 4.26
N ALA A 228 -1.47 9.25 5.29
CA ALA A 228 -0.97 9.32 6.67
C ALA A 228 0.34 8.56 6.86
N GLU A 229 0.57 7.46 6.11
CA GLU A 229 1.82 6.71 6.17
C GLU A 229 3.02 7.59 5.77
N GLU A 230 2.87 8.40 4.71
CA GLU A 230 3.92 9.35 4.29
C GLU A 230 4.17 10.45 5.33
N VAL A 231 3.13 10.87 6.08
CA VAL A 231 3.28 11.82 7.18
C VAL A 231 4.08 11.21 8.33
N PHE A 232 3.79 9.96 8.72
CA PHE A 232 4.55 9.28 9.78
C PHE A 232 6.02 9.08 9.39
N GLU A 233 6.29 8.64 8.17
CA GLU A 233 7.65 8.48 7.64
C GLU A 233 8.40 9.82 7.59
N ALA A 234 7.76 10.88 7.08
CA ALA A 234 8.36 12.21 7.06
C ALA A 234 8.70 12.74 8.47
N ALA A 235 7.85 12.47 9.46
CA ALA A 235 8.11 12.86 10.85
C ALA A 235 9.34 12.13 11.45
N VAL A 236 9.58 10.88 11.08
CA VAL A 236 10.80 10.12 11.45
C VAL A 236 12.04 10.80 10.86
N GLU A 237 11.95 11.31 9.64
CA GLU A 237 12.99 12.10 8.97
C GLU A 237 13.06 13.57 9.44
N ARG A 238 12.40 13.87 10.55
CA ARG A 238 12.39 15.16 11.24
C ARG A 238 11.68 16.30 10.48
N ASP A 239 10.84 16.01 9.48
CA ASP A 239 10.00 17.00 8.81
C ASP A 239 9.07 17.71 9.83
N THR A 240 9.11 19.04 9.85
CA THR A 240 8.41 19.87 10.86
C THR A 240 6.91 19.91 10.61
N ILE A 241 6.49 20.00 9.34
CA ILE A 241 5.07 20.01 8.96
C ILE A 241 4.42 18.71 9.41
N ALA A 242 5.07 17.58 9.12
CA ALA A 242 4.59 16.27 9.53
C ALA A 242 4.47 16.14 11.05
N LYS A 243 5.47 16.61 11.82
CA LYS A 243 5.44 16.60 13.29
C LYS A 243 4.28 17.40 13.86
N ASP A 244 4.06 18.61 13.36
CA ASP A 244 2.99 19.50 13.86
C ASP A 244 1.60 18.88 13.62
N ILE A 245 1.40 18.28 12.43
CA ILE A 245 0.17 17.55 12.10
C ILE A 245 -0.06 16.41 13.11
N LEU A 246 0.96 15.60 13.38
CA LEU A 246 0.85 14.46 14.29
C LEU A 246 0.64 14.88 15.76
N ILE A 247 1.28 15.96 16.21
CA ILE A 247 1.04 16.51 17.55
C ILE A 247 -0.44 16.95 17.69
N GLY A 248 -0.96 17.66 16.69
CA GLY A 248 -2.35 18.09 16.65
C GLY A 248 -3.35 16.92 16.60
N ALA A 249 -3.04 15.89 15.82
CA ALA A 249 -3.83 14.66 15.75
C ALA A 249 -3.89 13.92 17.09
N ALA A 250 -2.74 13.74 17.75
CA ALA A 250 -2.67 13.09 19.06
C ALA A 250 -3.44 13.86 20.13
N SER A 251 -3.35 15.20 20.10
CA SER A 251 -4.10 16.07 21.01
C SER A 251 -5.60 15.97 20.83
N SER A 252 -6.06 15.90 19.58
CA SER A 252 -7.48 15.77 19.28
C SER A 252 -8.03 14.41 19.76
N LEU A 253 -7.30 13.32 19.51
CA LEU A 253 -7.69 11.99 20.00
C LEU A 253 -7.80 11.95 21.52
N ALA A 254 -6.83 12.51 22.24
CA ALA A 254 -6.84 12.51 23.71
C ALA A 254 -8.00 13.35 24.28
N LYS A 255 -8.27 14.53 23.71
CA LYS A 255 -9.39 15.40 24.13
C LYS A 255 -10.74 14.72 23.93
N ASP A 256 -10.96 14.14 22.76
CA ASP A 256 -12.23 13.52 22.40
C ASP A 256 -12.47 12.21 23.19
N ALA A 257 -11.42 11.43 23.46
CA ALA A 257 -11.50 10.27 24.34
C ALA A 257 -11.89 10.65 25.78
N VAL A 258 -11.29 11.70 26.34
CA VAL A 258 -11.64 12.20 27.67
C VAL A 258 -13.07 12.76 27.69
N ALA A 259 -13.50 13.45 26.64
CA ALA A 259 -14.88 13.90 26.50
C ALA A 259 -15.86 12.72 26.44
N CYS A 260 -15.49 11.61 25.80
CA CYS A 260 -16.26 10.37 25.80
C CYS A 260 -16.34 9.75 27.21
N ALA A 261 -15.20 9.69 27.92
CA ALA A 261 -15.14 9.17 29.30
C ALA A 261 -16.08 9.92 30.24
N ARG A 262 -16.09 11.26 30.17
CA ARG A 262 -16.94 12.14 31.01
C ARG A 262 -18.44 11.91 30.85
N LYS A 263 -18.89 11.24 29.79
CA LYS A 263 -20.31 10.89 29.63
C LYS A 263 -20.73 9.77 30.60
N LEU A 264 -19.80 8.95 31.06
CA LEU A 264 -20.09 7.75 31.86
C LEU A 264 -19.34 7.69 33.20
N ALA A 265 -18.24 8.44 33.35
CA ALA A 265 -17.40 8.48 34.55
C ALA A 265 -17.17 9.91 35.05
N LYS A 266 -17.10 10.09 36.37
CA LYS A 266 -16.76 11.36 37.02
C LYS A 266 -15.25 11.57 37.08
N ALA A 267 -14.82 12.83 37.23
CA ALA A 267 -13.40 13.14 37.40
C ALA A 267 -12.84 12.41 38.63
N GLY A 268 -11.68 11.76 38.47
CA GLY A 268 -11.04 10.97 39.52
C GLY A 268 -11.46 9.50 39.58
N GLU A 269 -12.54 9.11 38.89
CA GLU A 269 -12.88 7.69 38.75
C GLU A 269 -11.89 6.98 37.81
N PRO A 270 -11.51 5.72 38.12
CA PRO A 270 -10.58 4.99 37.28
C PRO A 270 -11.22 4.62 35.94
N VAL A 271 -10.55 5.01 34.84
CA VAL A 271 -11.00 4.75 33.46
C VAL A 271 -9.93 3.98 32.71
N GLN A 272 -10.35 2.98 31.94
CA GLN A 272 -9.48 2.26 31.02
C GLN A 272 -9.68 2.75 29.58
N PHE A 273 -8.65 3.34 28.98
CA PHE A 273 -8.62 3.68 27.56
C PHE A 273 -8.01 2.53 26.75
N VAL A 274 -8.79 2.01 25.79
CA VAL A 274 -8.37 0.93 24.90
C VAL A 274 -8.05 1.52 23.52
N LEU A 275 -6.78 1.50 23.11
CA LEU A 275 -6.33 2.04 21.82
C LEU A 275 -6.56 1.01 20.70
N ALA A 276 -7.26 1.39 19.64
CA ALA A 276 -7.58 0.53 18.51
C ALA A 276 -7.46 1.23 17.15
N GLY A 277 -7.39 0.46 16.08
CA GLY A 277 -7.29 0.95 14.70
C GLY A 277 -5.85 1.11 14.21
N SER A 278 -5.67 1.11 12.89
CA SER A 278 -4.35 0.99 12.25
C SER A 278 -3.40 2.14 12.60
N VAL A 279 -3.90 3.37 12.77
CA VAL A 279 -3.06 4.54 13.08
C VAL A 279 -2.44 4.38 14.47
N LEU A 280 -3.18 3.86 15.45
CA LEU A 280 -2.66 3.65 16.81
C LEU A 280 -1.87 2.35 16.92
N LEU A 281 -2.33 1.26 16.31
CA LEU A 281 -1.72 -0.06 16.46
C LEU A 281 -0.44 -0.23 15.64
N LYS A 282 -0.32 0.41 14.46
CA LYS A 282 0.87 0.32 13.61
C LYS A 282 1.92 1.40 13.92
N GLN A 283 1.60 2.42 14.71
CA GLN A 283 2.51 3.53 15.03
C GLN A 283 2.78 3.66 16.55
N PRO A 284 3.67 2.83 17.14
CA PRO A 284 3.87 2.79 18.59
C PRO A 284 4.37 4.10 19.23
N LYS A 285 5.11 4.93 18.47
CA LYS A 285 5.53 6.26 18.95
C LYS A 285 4.34 7.21 19.06
N PHE A 286 3.44 7.18 18.08
CA PHE A 286 2.22 7.98 18.08
C PHE A 286 1.24 7.52 19.16
N ALA A 287 1.03 6.21 19.33
CA ALA A 287 0.22 5.65 20.40
C ALA A 287 0.72 6.06 21.79
N ARG A 288 2.04 6.06 22.03
CA ARG A 288 2.63 6.56 23.28
C ARG A 288 2.39 8.06 23.49
N ALA A 289 2.44 8.87 22.43
CA ALA A 289 2.12 10.29 22.52
C ALA A 289 0.65 10.53 22.90
N VAL A 290 -0.28 9.75 22.33
CA VAL A 290 -1.70 9.76 22.72
C VAL A 290 -1.87 9.31 24.16
N ALA A 291 -1.25 8.21 24.57
CA ALA A 291 -1.32 7.69 25.94
C ALA A 291 -0.78 8.70 26.97
N LYS A 292 0.33 9.38 26.66
CA LYS A 292 0.87 10.45 27.50
C LYS A 292 -0.15 11.58 27.69
N GLN A 293 -0.76 12.05 26.60
CA GLN A 293 -1.76 13.12 26.67
C GLN A 293 -3.06 12.67 27.35
N LEU A 294 -3.42 11.39 27.29
CA LEU A 294 -4.54 10.84 28.06
C LEU A 294 -4.22 10.85 29.56
N ALA A 295 -3.04 10.39 29.96
CA ALA A 295 -2.61 10.37 31.36
C ALA A 295 -2.50 11.78 31.97
N GLU A 296 -2.05 12.76 31.19
CA GLU A 296 -2.02 14.18 31.60
C GLU A 296 -3.43 14.76 31.82
N ARG A 297 -4.43 14.27 31.07
CA ARG A 297 -5.82 14.77 31.13
C ARG A 297 -6.74 13.98 32.06
N TRP A 298 -6.38 12.73 32.35
CA TRP A 298 -7.08 11.83 33.25
C TRP A 298 -6.07 11.08 34.13
N PRO A 299 -5.59 11.72 35.22
CA PRO A 299 -4.66 11.09 36.14
C PRO A 299 -5.21 9.75 36.67
N GLY A 300 -4.37 8.72 36.74
CA GLY A 300 -4.77 7.38 37.19
C GLY A 300 -5.49 6.53 36.15
N CYS A 301 -5.62 6.99 34.89
CA CYS A 301 -6.16 6.13 33.82
C CYS A 301 -5.22 4.97 33.46
N VAL A 302 -5.80 3.87 32.99
CA VAL A 302 -5.06 2.77 32.37
C VAL A 302 -5.18 2.89 30.87
N VAL A 303 -4.06 2.98 30.14
CA VAL A 303 -4.06 3.00 28.66
C VAL A 303 -3.43 1.73 28.14
N ALA A 304 -4.16 0.98 27.32
CA ALA A 304 -3.66 -0.27 26.73
C ALA A 304 -4.07 -0.39 25.26
N PRO A 305 -3.20 -0.92 24.38
CA PRO A 305 -3.60 -1.27 23.03
C PRO A 305 -4.52 -2.49 23.02
N LEU A 306 -5.46 -2.54 22.08
CA LEU A 306 -6.26 -3.71 21.81
C LEU A 306 -5.35 -4.85 21.31
N ARG A 307 -5.26 -5.95 22.08
CA ARG A 307 -4.34 -7.07 21.79
C ARG A 307 -4.95 -8.18 20.94
N ARG A 308 -6.27 -8.33 20.97
CA ARG A 308 -7.00 -9.31 20.15
C ARG A 308 -7.74 -8.59 19.03
N GLU A 309 -7.90 -9.26 17.90
CA GLU A 309 -8.70 -8.71 16.79
C GLU A 309 -10.14 -8.43 17.24
N SER A 310 -10.72 -7.32 16.80
CA SER A 310 -12.09 -6.93 17.15
C SER A 310 -13.14 -8.01 16.83
N ALA A 311 -12.89 -8.85 15.81
CA ALA A 311 -13.73 -10.00 15.48
C ALA A 311 -13.89 -11.00 16.64
N TRP A 312 -12.93 -11.08 17.58
CA TRP A 312 -13.09 -11.88 18.80
C TRP A 312 -14.16 -11.34 19.72
N GLY A 313 -14.37 -10.03 19.75
CA GLY A 313 -15.48 -9.46 20.51
C GLY A 313 -16.83 -9.79 19.87
N ALA A 314 -16.90 -9.97 18.54
CA ALA A 314 -18.09 -10.53 17.91
C ALA A 314 -18.32 -11.99 18.34
N VAL A 315 -17.27 -12.80 18.49
CA VAL A 315 -17.41 -14.17 19.04
C VAL A 315 -18.00 -14.13 20.46
N VAL A 316 -17.52 -13.23 21.32
CA VAL A 316 -18.04 -13.04 22.69
C VAL A 316 -19.52 -12.62 22.67
N LEU A 317 -19.90 -11.66 21.81
CA LEU A 317 -21.29 -11.23 21.68
C LEU A 317 -22.20 -12.34 21.12
N ALA A 318 -21.67 -13.24 20.29
CA ALA A 318 -22.40 -14.40 19.78
C ALA A 318 -22.71 -15.40 20.91
N GLU A 319 -21.74 -15.64 21.80
CA GLU A 319 -21.92 -16.45 23.02
C GLU A 319 -23.03 -15.85 23.91
N GLU A 320 -23.03 -14.53 24.10
CA GLU A 320 -24.04 -13.83 24.91
C GLU A 320 -25.45 -13.86 24.26
N ALA A 321 -25.54 -13.70 22.94
CA ALA A 321 -26.81 -13.56 22.24
C ALA A 321 -27.59 -14.86 22.01
N GLN A 322 -26.94 -16.03 22.12
CA GLN A 322 -27.63 -17.33 22.12
C GLN A 322 -28.74 -17.38 23.20
N CYS A 323 -28.65 -16.55 24.23
CA CYS A 323 -29.62 -16.42 25.31
C CYS A 323 -30.92 -15.67 24.93
N SER A 324 -31.06 -15.07 23.74
CA SER A 324 -32.18 -14.16 23.41
C SER A 324 -32.68 -14.28 21.96
N LYS A 325 -33.96 -14.61 21.74
CA LYS A 325 -34.58 -14.93 20.42
C LYS A 325 -35.45 -13.79 19.86
N LEU A 326 -35.28 -13.35 18.59
CA LEU A 326 -36.29 -12.58 17.81
C LEU A 326 -36.08 -12.73 16.27
N LYS A 327 -37.19 -12.70 15.48
CA LYS A 327 -37.33 -13.00 14.02
C LYS A 327 -37.70 -11.75 13.18
N VAL A 328 -37.29 -11.66 11.89
CA VAL A 328 -37.72 -10.62 10.90
C VAL A 328 -37.76 -11.15 9.43
N GLN A 329 -38.63 -10.58 8.58
CA GLN A 329 -38.85 -10.76 7.11
C GLN A 329 -38.58 -9.45 6.30
N GLY A 330 -38.37 -9.46 4.95
CA GLY A 330 -38.05 -8.25 4.13
C GLY A 330 -38.35 -8.33 2.60
N TRP A 331 -37.93 -7.32 1.77
CA TRP A 331 -37.36 -7.31 0.35
C TRP A 331 -37.46 -5.91 -0.41
N PRO A 332 -37.20 -5.73 -1.76
CA PRO A 332 -36.04 -5.25 -2.62
C PRO A 332 -36.00 -3.73 -3.00
N GLY A 333 -35.09 -3.10 -3.80
CA GLY A 333 -33.97 -3.41 -4.73
C GLY A 333 -33.65 -2.18 -5.64
N ALA A 334 -32.44 -2.07 -6.27
CA ALA A 334 -31.82 -0.83 -6.84
C ALA A 334 -31.48 -0.82 -8.37
N SER A 335 -31.02 0.31 -8.96
CA SER A 335 -30.43 0.42 -10.34
C SER A 335 -29.42 1.59 -10.55
N ALA A 336 -28.67 1.59 -11.68
CA ALA A 336 -27.30 2.12 -11.96
C ALA A 336 -27.14 3.29 -13.00
N ALA A 337 -25.89 3.67 -13.37
CA ALA A 337 -25.45 4.89 -14.12
C ALA A 337 -24.61 4.64 -15.45
N PRO A 338 -24.29 5.66 -16.31
CA PRO A 338 -23.77 5.51 -17.70
C PRO A 338 -22.34 6.09 -18.05
N ALA A 339 -21.97 6.12 -19.37
CA ALA A 339 -20.63 6.07 -20.04
C ALA A 339 -20.09 7.36 -20.79
N PRO A 340 -18.86 7.39 -21.41
CA PRO A 340 -18.15 8.61 -21.92
C PRO A 340 -17.87 8.76 -23.46
N ASN A 341 -17.23 9.86 -23.91
CA ASN A 341 -16.98 10.30 -25.34
C ASN A 341 -15.57 10.99 -25.58
N PRO A 342 -15.13 11.52 -26.78
CA PRO A 342 -14.00 11.05 -27.62
C PRO A 342 -12.84 12.06 -28.00
N GLN A 343 -11.90 11.63 -28.87
CA GLN A 343 -10.48 12.04 -29.13
C GLN A 343 -10.19 13.13 -30.22
N SER A 344 -8.91 13.52 -30.40
CA SER A 344 -8.37 14.62 -31.28
C SER A 344 -7.15 14.20 -32.18
N PRO A 345 -6.70 15.01 -33.18
CA PRO A 345 -6.05 14.54 -34.44
C PRO A 345 -4.48 14.58 -34.55
N ILE A 346 -3.94 13.99 -35.64
CA ILE A 346 -2.54 13.54 -35.88
C ILE A 346 -1.69 14.49 -36.80
N PRO A 347 -0.35 14.68 -36.58
CA PRO A 347 0.55 15.43 -37.47
C PRO A 347 1.36 14.61 -38.52
N ASN A 348 1.89 15.31 -39.55
CA ASN A 348 2.43 14.87 -40.87
C ASN A 348 3.95 14.45 -40.89
N PRO A 349 4.45 13.56 -41.80
CA PRO A 349 5.78 12.94 -41.71
C PRO A 349 6.84 13.42 -42.74
N HIS A 350 8.08 13.62 -42.28
CA HIS A 350 9.30 13.59 -43.12
C HIS A 350 10.35 12.63 -42.51
N SER A 351 10.92 11.76 -43.34
CA SER A 351 11.81 10.61 -43.05
C SER A 351 11.53 9.87 -41.74
N LEU A 352 10.69 8.84 -41.84
CA LEU A 352 10.31 7.98 -40.73
C LEU A 352 11.55 7.35 -40.05
N PRO A 353 11.70 7.48 -38.71
CA PRO A 353 12.77 6.81 -37.99
C PRO A 353 12.64 5.28 -38.15
N PRO A 354 13.71 4.49 -37.94
CA PRO A 354 13.65 3.03 -38.10
C PRO A 354 12.50 2.38 -37.34
N THR A 355 12.12 2.93 -36.18
CA THR A 355 10.97 2.48 -35.38
C THR A 355 9.63 2.54 -36.12
N GLU A 356 9.49 3.41 -37.12
CA GLU A 356 8.29 3.61 -37.93
C GLU A 356 8.42 3.05 -39.36
N GLN A 357 9.58 2.49 -39.71
CA GLN A 357 9.80 1.86 -41.02
C GLN A 357 9.20 0.46 -41.08
N ARG A 358 8.80 0.02 -42.27
CA ARG A 358 8.30 -1.35 -42.49
C ARG A 358 9.46 -2.34 -42.45
N HIS A 359 9.24 -3.49 -41.81
CA HIS A 359 10.23 -4.55 -41.76
C HIS A 359 10.18 -5.45 -43.02
N PRO A 360 11.27 -5.62 -43.77
CA PRO A 360 11.25 -6.33 -45.06
C PRO A 360 10.77 -7.78 -44.96
N LEU A 361 11.11 -8.50 -43.89
CA LEU A 361 10.73 -9.90 -43.70
C LEU A 361 9.28 -10.09 -43.21
N SER A 362 8.57 -9.01 -42.85
CA SER A 362 7.20 -9.09 -42.32
C SER A 362 6.18 -8.39 -43.21
N MET A 363 6.51 -8.13 -44.48
CA MET A 363 5.64 -7.45 -45.44
C MET A 363 4.29 -8.15 -45.64
N ARG A 364 4.21 -9.45 -45.33
CA ARG A 364 3.01 -10.30 -45.38
C ARG A 364 2.69 -10.94 -44.02
N LEU A 365 3.02 -10.27 -42.91
CA LEU A 365 2.82 -10.80 -41.55
C LEU A 365 1.40 -11.32 -41.29
N ASP A 366 0.39 -10.69 -41.87
CA ASP A 366 -1.03 -11.05 -41.82
C ASP A 366 -1.35 -12.40 -42.49
N LYS A 367 -0.46 -12.91 -43.34
CA LYS A 367 -0.63 -14.14 -44.13
C LYS A 367 0.40 -15.22 -43.82
N LEU A 368 1.35 -14.96 -42.92
CA LEU A 368 2.33 -15.97 -42.52
C LEU A 368 1.63 -17.08 -41.73
N PRO A 369 1.98 -18.36 -41.96
CA PRO A 369 1.63 -19.42 -41.02
C PRO A 369 2.08 -19.04 -39.61
N ILE A 370 1.26 -19.36 -38.60
CA ILE A 370 1.52 -18.95 -37.21
C ILE A 370 2.91 -19.41 -36.72
N SER A 371 3.36 -20.60 -37.13
CA SER A 371 4.71 -21.10 -36.84
C SER A 371 5.82 -20.19 -37.39
N GLU A 372 5.71 -19.76 -38.66
CA GLU A 372 6.66 -18.86 -39.29
C GLU A 372 6.62 -17.45 -38.66
N ALA A 373 5.43 -16.97 -38.28
CA ALA A 373 5.30 -15.70 -37.58
C ALA A 373 5.96 -15.71 -36.19
N ILE A 374 5.87 -16.84 -35.46
CA ILE A 374 6.56 -17.06 -34.19
C ILE A 374 8.08 -17.04 -34.40
N GLU A 375 8.59 -17.83 -35.35
CA GLU A 375 10.03 -17.87 -35.66
C GLU A 375 10.57 -16.50 -36.10
N LEU A 376 9.81 -15.75 -36.87
CA LEU A 376 10.18 -14.39 -37.27
C LEU A 376 10.30 -13.45 -36.06
N LEU A 377 9.33 -13.47 -35.14
CA LEU A 377 9.40 -12.66 -33.92
C LEU A 377 10.60 -13.04 -33.05
N LEU A 378 10.82 -14.33 -32.82
CA LEU A 378 11.93 -14.82 -31.97
C LEU A 378 13.31 -14.56 -32.59
N SER A 379 13.45 -14.74 -33.91
CA SER A 379 14.71 -14.49 -34.61
C SER A 379 15.07 -13.00 -34.64
N GLU A 380 14.08 -12.10 -34.65
CA GLU A 380 14.29 -10.67 -34.49
C GLU A 380 14.71 -10.30 -33.06
N ASP A 381 14.10 -10.89 -32.03
CA ASP A 381 14.49 -10.69 -30.63
C ASP A 381 15.90 -11.24 -30.32
N ALA A 382 16.32 -12.32 -30.99
CA ALA A 382 17.65 -12.90 -30.83
C ALA A 382 18.79 -11.95 -31.23
N LYS A 383 18.51 -10.91 -32.02
CA LYS A 383 19.49 -9.90 -32.45
C LYS A 383 19.78 -8.85 -31.38
N LEU A 384 18.89 -8.68 -30.39
CA LEU A 384 18.97 -7.61 -29.40
C LEU A 384 20.24 -7.64 -28.54
N PRO A 385 20.71 -8.78 -27.99
CA PRO A 385 21.90 -8.81 -27.16
C PRO A 385 23.16 -8.33 -27.90
N ALA A 386 23.29 -8.68 -29.19
CA ALA A 386 24.41 -8.23 -30.01
C ALA A 386 24.36 -6.72 -30.26
N ALA A 387 23.18 -6.16 -30.53
CA ALA A 387 22.98 -4.72 -30.69
C ALA A 387 23.29 -3.94 -29.40
N ILE A 388 22.82 -4.44 -28.25
CA ILE A 388 23.09 -3.84 -26.94
C ILE A 388 24.58 -3.91 -26.61
N ARG A 389 25.25 -5.03 -26.93
CA ARG A 389 26.69 -5.21 -26.69
C ARG A 389 27.54 -4.16 -27.43
N ARG A 390 27.15 -3.72 -28.62
CA ARG A 390 27.83 -2.63 -29.34
C ARG A 390 27.79 -1.29 -28.59
N GLU A 391 26.79 -1.09 -27.74
CA GLU A 391 26.63 0.11 -26.89
C GLU A 391 27.27 -0.05 -25.49
N ALA A 392 27.96 -1.17 -25.21
CA ALA A 392 28.51 -1.48 -23.89
C ALA A 392 29.40 -0.37 -23.28
N PRO A 393 30.31 0.31 -24.02
CA PRO A 393 31.11 1.39 -23.44
C PRO A 393 30.26 2.57 -22.92
N LYS A 394 29.15 2.87 -23.60
CA LYS A 394 28.21 3.92 -23.17
C LYS A 394 27.42 3.46 -21.95
N ILE A 395 26.94 2.22 -21.96
CA ILE A 395 26.22 1.60 -20.84
C ILE A 395 27.09 1.57 -19.58
N GLU A 396 28.36 1.17 -19.69
CA GLU A 396 29.33 1.17 -18.59
C GLU A 396 29.54 2.57 -18.01
N ARG A 397 29.64 3.60 -18.86
CA ARG A 397 29.76 4.98 -18.43
C ARG A 397 28.52 5.44 -17.64
N VAL A 398 27.32 5.04 -18.07
CA VAL A 398 26.08 5.34 -17.34
C VAL A 398 26.08 4.66 -15.98
N ILE A 399 26.38 3.35 -15.91
CA ILE A 399 26.46 2.60 -14.66
C ILE A 399 27.45 3.26 -13.70
N SER A 400 28.63 3.65 -14.19
CA SER A 400 29.65 4.34 -13.38
C SER A 400 29.13 5.67 -12.81
N LYS A 401 28.33 6.43 -13.58
CA LYS A 401 27.70 7.67 -13.11
C LYS A 401 26.60 7.40 -12.08
N ILE A 402 25.80 6.35 -12.26
CA ILE A 402 24.78 5.92 -11.30
C ILE A 402 25.44 5.51 -9.97
N VAL A 403 26.48 4.68 -10.01
CA VAL A 403 27.24 4.28 -8.81
C VAL A 403 27.80 5.50 -8.08
N ALA A 404 28.40 6.45 -8.81
CA ALA A 404 28.91 7.67 -8.22
C ALA A 404 27.81 8.57 -7.63
N ALA A 405 26.62 8.60 -8.24
CA ALA A 405 25.46 9.31 -7.72
C ALA A 405 24.99 8.68 -6.40
N PHE A 406 24.76 7.36 -6.37
CA PHE A 406 24.33 6.63 -5.17
C PHE A 406 25.31 6.83 -4.01
N LYS A 407 26.63 6.73 -4.25
CA LYS A 407 27.67 6.96 -3.23
C LYS A 407 27.66 8.38 -2.64
N ARG A 408 27.11 9.36 -3.36
CA ARG A 408 26.97 10.77 -2.89
C ARG A 408 25.55 11.10 -2.43
N GLY A 409 24.70 10.09 -2.22
CA GLY A 409 23.30 10.26 -1.82
C GLY A 409 22.41 10.86 -2.92
N GLY A 410 22.78 10.69 -4.20
CA GLY A 410 21.93 10.97 -5.35
C GLY A 410 21.07 9.77 -5.74
N ARG A 411 20.14 9.99 -6.68
CA ARG A 411 19.12 9.02 -7.11
C ARG A 411 19.17 8.78 -8.62
N LEU A 412 18.50 7.73 -9.07
CA LEU A 412 18.29 7.38 -10.48
C LEU A 412 16.82 7.59 -10.85
N PHE A 413 16.58 8.31 -11.95
CA PHE A 413 15.26 8.55 -12.50
C PHE A 413 15.14 8.01 -13.92
N TYR A 414 14.09 7.25 -14.20
CA TYR A 414 13.66 6.88 -15.54
C TYR A 414 12.49 7.75 -15.95
N VAL A 415 12.53 8.34 -17.14
CA VAL A 415 11.45 9.19 -17.66
C VAL A 415 11.02 8.70 -19.03
N GLY A 416 9.72 8.45 -19.24
CA GLY A 416 9.22 7.97 -20.53
C GLY A 416 7.71 8.17 -20.70
N ALA A 417 7.21 7.91 -21.90
CA ALA A 417 5.79 7.81 -22.19
C ALA A 417 5.41 6.36 -22.56
N GLY A 418 4.13 6.01 -22.46
CA GLY A 418 3.61 4.71 -22.87
C GLY A 418 4.43 3.53 -22.33
N THR A 419 4.84 2.61 -23.21
CA THR A 419 5.64 1.43 -22.85
C THR A 419 6.97 1.79 -22.20
N SER A 420 7.66 2.82 -22.70
CA SER A 420 8.94 3.28 -22.15
C SER A 420 8.82 3.72 -20.69
N GLY A 421 7.79 4.51 -20.37
CA GLY A 421 7.52 4.95 -19.00
C GLY A 421 7.15 3.78 -18.08
N ARG A 422 6.33 2.84 -18.56
CA ARG A 422 5.95 1.63 -17.80
C ARG A 422 7.15 0.73 -17.49
N LEU A 423 8.07 0.54 -18.43
CA LEU A 423 9.30 -0.22 -18.20
C LEU A 423 10.23 0.45 -17.19
N GLY A 424 10.31 1.79 -17.20
CA GLY A 424 11.00 2.55 -16.16
C GLY A 424 10.39 2.34 -14.77
N ILE A 425 9.05 2.35 -14.66
CA ILE A 425 8.34 2.06 -13.41
C ILE A 425 8.57 0.61 -12.97
N LEU A 426 8.54 -0.35 -13.89
CA LEU A 426 8.80 -1.75 -13.62
C LEU A 426 10.17 -1.96 -12.96
N ASP A 427 11.26 -1.53 -13.61
CA ASP A 427 12.62 -1.67 -13.08
C ASP A 427 12.81 -0.95 -11.74
N ALA A 428 12.25 0.26 -11.59
CA ALA A 428 12.28 1.00 -10.32
C ALA A 428 11.54 0.27 -9.20
N SER A 429 10.36 -0.31 -9.48
CA SER A 429 9.54 -1.01 -8.49
C SER A 429 10.18 -2.31 -7.97
N GLU A 430 11.06 -2.92 -8.76
CA GLU A 430 11.78 -4.14 -8.40
C GLU A 430 13.01 -3.85 -7.53
N CYS A 431 13.51 -2.61 -7.49
CA CYS A 431 14.69 -2.26 -6.72
C CYS A 431 14.52 -2.44 -5.18
N PRO A 432 13.44 -1.93 -4.53
CA PRO A 432 13.24 -2.11 -3.09
C PRO A 432 13.16 -3.57 -2.61
N PRO A 433 12.35 -4.47 -3.22
CA PRO A 433 12.30 -5.86 -2.76
C PRO A 433 13.59 -6.63 -3.05
N THR A 434 14.31 -6.30 -4.14
CA THR A 434 15.53 -6.99 -4.58
C THR A 434 16.76 -6.55 -3.79
N PHE A 435 16.97 -5.24 -3.60
CA PHE A 435 18.22 -4.70 -3.03
C PHE A 435 18.01 -3.99 -1.69
N ARG A 436 16.81 -4.08 -1.10
CA ARG A 436 16.42 -3.46 0.19
C ARG A 436 16.81 -1.97 0.22
N VAL A 437 16.63 -1.31 -0.90
CA VAL A 437 16.86 0.13 -1.05
C VAL A 437 15.55 0.88 -0.85
N SER A 438 15.67 2.16 -0.47
CA SER A 438 14.52 3.05 -0.43
C SER A 438 13.88 3.16 -1.83
N PRO A 439 12.54 3.17 -1.93
CA PRO A 439 11.84 3.54 -3.17
C PRO A 439 12.23 4.91 -3.74
N GLU A 440 12.90 5.76 -2.94
CA GLU A 440 13.43 7.04 -3.42
C GLU A 440 14.68 6.91 -4.29
N LEU A 441 15.43 5.82 -4.14
CA LEU A 441 16.74 5.67 -4.78
C LEU A 441 16.64 5.50 -6.30
N VAL A 442 15.62 4.78 -6.76
CA VAL A 442 15.31 4.54 -8.18
C VAL A 442 13.83 4.82 -8.40
N GLN A 443 13.50 5.73 -9.33
CA GLN A 443 12.11 6.17 -9.56
C GLN A 443 11.77 6.18 -11.06
N GLY A 444 10.55 5.77 -11.39
CA GLY A 444 9.96 5.94 -12.73
C GLY A 444 9.03 7.15 -12.78
N ILE A 445 9.11 7.92 -13.87
CA ILE A 445 8.26 9.05 -14.20
C ILE A 445 7.62 8.76 -15.57
N ILE A 446 6.29 8.80 -15.63
CA ILE A 446 5.52 8.52 -16.84
C ILE A 446 4.69 9.74 -17.26
N ALA A 447 4.69 10.03 -18.55
CA ALA A 447 3.79 11.00 -19.15
C ALA A 447 2.33 10.65 -18.82
N GLY A 448 1.56 11.60 -18.30
CA GLY A 448 0.17 11.39 -17.88
C GLY A 448 -0.02 10.83 -16.46
N GLY A 449 1.07 10.61 -15.71
CA GLY A 449 1.02 10.24 -14.29
C GLY A 449 0.45 8.84 -14.02
N GLN A 450 -0.13 8.63 -12.83
CA GLN A 450 -0.57 7.30 -12.37
C GLN A 450 -1.54 6.58 -13.30
N SER A 451 -2.47 7.31 -13.94
CA SER A 451 -3.45 6.71 -14.86
C SER A 451 -2.78 6.04 -16.06
N ALA A 452 -1.65 6.61 -16.52
CA ALA A 452 -0.87 6.12 -17.66
C ALA A 452 -0.23 4.74 -17.41
N VAL A 453 -0.12 4.31 -16.14
CA VAL A 453 0.39 2.99 -15.77
C VAL A 453 -0.53 1.89 -16.28
N PHE A 454 -1.84 2.06 -16.08
CA PHE A 454 -2.84 1.03 -16.39
C PHE A 454 -3.55 1.25 -17.72
N ARG A 455 -3.60 2.49 -18.21
CA ARG A 455 -4.28 2.87 -19.46
C ARG A 455 -3.40 3.83 -20.25
N ALA A 456 -3.59 3.95 -21.56
CA ALA A 456 -2.93 5.01 -22.31
C ALA A 456 -3.60 6.36 -21.99
N VAL A 457 -2.82 7.42 -21.90
CA VAL A 457 -3.30 8.80 -21.80
C VAL A 457 -2.87 9.50 -23.08
N GLU A 458 -3.85 9.86 -23.90
CA GLU A 458 -3.62 10.47 -25.20
C GLU A 458 -3.04 11.88 -25.06
N GLY A 459 -2.10 12.26 -25.94
CA GLY A 459 -1.46 13.58 -25.96
C GLY A 459 -0.46 13.86 -24.83
N ALA A 460 -0.41 13.04 -23.78
CA ALA A 460 0.49 13.25 -22.64
C ALA A 460 1.98 13.20 -23.04
N GLU A 461 2.31 12.45 -24.09
CA GLU A 461 3.69 12.31 -24.56
C GLU A 461 4.21 13.53 -25.33
N ASP A 462 3.29 14.36 -25.83
CA ASP A 462 3.57 15.58 -26.58
C ASP A 462 3.74 16.82 -25.67
N ASP A 463 3.45 16.67 -24.38
CA ASP A 463 3.58 17.77 -23.41
C ASP A 463 5.01 17.90 -22.87
N ARG A 464 5.80 18.76 -23.54
CA ARG A 464 7.17 19.10 -23.14
C ARG A 464 7.24 19.78 -21.76
N ASP A 465 6.25 20.59 -21.42
CA ASP A 465 6.27 21.38 -20.19
C ASP A 465 5.92 20.52 -18.97
N ALA A 466 5.01 19.56 -19.11
CA ALA A 466 4.76 18.54 -18.10
C ALA A 466 6.03 17.73 -17.77
N GLY A 467 6.86 17.42 -18.77
CA GLY A 467 8.16 16.80 -18.57
C GLY A 467 9.11 17.65 -17.71
N ARG A 468 9.18 18.96 -17.97
CA ARG A 468 9.95 19.93 -17.17
C ARG A 468 9.44 19.97 -15.73
N GLN A 469 8.12 20.11 -15.54
CA GLN A 469 7.47 20.18 -14.24
C GLN A 469 7.74 18.92 -13.41
N ALA A 470 7.62 17.73 -14.01
CA ALA A 470 7.91 16.47 -13.33
C ALA A 470 9.32 16.45 -12.72
N VAL A 471 10.33 16.94 -13.45
CA VAL A 471 11.71 17.03 -12.95
C VAL A 471 11.85 18.06 -11.83
N LEU A 472 11.19 19.21 -11.97
CA LEU A 472 11.20 20.28 -10.98
C LEU A 472 10.63 19.78 -9.64
N PHE A 473 9.41 19.26 -9.65
CA PHE A 473 8.66 18.87 -8.45
C PHE A 473 9.12 17.57 -7.81
N ARG A 474 9.81 16.69 -8.56
CA ARG A 474 10.54 15.55 -7.99
C ARG A 474 11.87 15.94 -7.32
N GLY A 475 12.23 17.23 -7.36
CA GLY A 475 13.42 17.76 -6.70
C GLY A 475 14.72 17.23 -7.30
N ILE A 476 14.74 16.87 -8.59
CA ILE A 476 15.90 16.31 -9.29
C ILE A 476 17.00 17.36 -9.43
N GLY A 477 18.22 17.06 -8.98
CA GLY A 477 19.33 18.03 -9.04
C GLY A 477 20.68 17.43 -9.36
N LYS A 478 21.75 18.22 -9.14
CA LYS A 478 23.14 17.90 -9.51
C LYS A 478 23.75 16.59 -8.98
N ARG A 479 23.08 15.92 -8.04
CA ARG A 479 23.51 14.61 -7.52
C ARG A 479 22.88 13.45 -8.27
N ASP A 480 21.82 13.68 -9.01
CA ASP A 480 20.96 12.65 -9.60
C ASP A 480 21.41 12.30 -11.03
N VAL A 481 20.97 11.12 -11.47
CA VAL A 481 21.07 10.64 -12.86
C VAL A 481 19.66 10.50 -13.42
N VAL A 482 19.44 11.02 -14.63
CA VAL A 482 18.14 10.93 -15.34
C VAL A 482 18.35 10.23 -16.68
N VAL A 483 17.60 9.16 -16.91
CA VAL A 483 17.56 8.41 -18.16
C VAL A 483 16.19 8.61 -18.80
N GLY A 484 16.16 9.36 -19.89
CA GLY A 484 14.97 9.55 -20.72
C GLY A 484 14.87 8.44 -21.76
N ILE A 485 13.69 7.83 -21.87
CA ILE A 485 13.44 6.64 -22.68
C ILE A 485 12.36 6.98 -23.71
N ALA A 486 12.76 7.04 -24.97
CA ALA A 486 11.87 7.30 -26.10
C ALA A 486 12.34 6.46 -27.28
N ALA A 487 11.56 5.46 -27.70
CA ALA A 487 11.99 4.53 -28.75
C ALA A 487 12.35 5.27 -30.06
N SER A 488 11.48 6.19 -30.49
CA SER A 488 11.73 7.08 -31.63
C SER A 488 12.86 8.09 -31.39
N GLY A 489 13.15 8.39 -30.13
CA GLY A 489 14.09 9.41 -29.68
C GLY A 489 13.54 10.84 -29.67
N GLY A 490 12.30 11.07 -30.12
CA GLY A 490 11.73 12.41 -30.34
C GLY A 490 10.65 12.87 -29.34
N THR A 491 10.23 12.02 -28.39
CA THR A 491 9.07 12.29 -27.52
C THR A 491 9.19 13.59 -26.70
N PRO A 492 8.35 14.62 -26.93
CA PRO A 492 8.49 15.94 -26.30
C PRO A 492 8.54 15.94 -24.77
N PHE A 493 7.70 15.15 -24.09
CA PHE A 493 7.72 15.00 -22.62
C PHE A 493 9.11 14.59 -22.10
N VAL A 494 9.74 13.62 -22.76
CA VAL A 494 11.08 13.13 -22.38
C VAL A 494 12.15 14.20 -22.60
N HIS A 495 12.06 14.95 -23.70
CA HIS A 495 12.98 16.04 -24.00
C HIS A 495 12.86 17.20 -23.01
N GLY A 496 11.64 17.56 -22.61
CA GLY A 496 11.39 18.57 -21.58
C GLY A 496 12.01 18.19 -20.25
N ALA A 497 11.82 16.94 -19.83
CA ALA A 497 12.43 16.41 -18.61
C ALA A 497 13.97 16.40 -18.67
N LEU A 498 14.57 15.88 -19.74
CA LEU A 498 16.03 15.82 -19.87
C LEU A 498 16.67 17.22 -19.90
N ALA A 499 16.06 18.18 -20.60
CA ALA A 499 16.55 19.55 -20.65
C ALA A 499 16.54 20.21 -19.26
N GLU A 500 15.44 20.05 -18.51
CA GLU A 500 15.33 20.59 -17.15
C GLU A 500 16.31 19.92 -16.18
N ALA A 501 16.45 18.60 -16.26
CA ALA A 501 17.38 17.85 -15.42
C ALA A 501 18.83 18.31 -15.65
N ARG A 502 19.19 18.52 -16.92
CA ARG A 502 20.50 19.04 -17.30
C ARG A 502 20.72 20.45 -16.76
N ARG A 503 19.73 21.34 -16.90
CA ARG A 503 19.78 22.73 -16.37
C ARG A 503 20.00 22.75 -14.86
N ARG A 504 19.42 21.80 -14.13
CA ARG A 504 19.60 21.60 -12.67
C ARG A 504 20.88 20.85 -12.29
N GLY A 505 21.72 20.51 -13.28
CA GLY A 505 23.05 19.92 -13.12
C GLY A 505 23.07 18.39 -13.01
N ALA A 506 21.95 17.69 -13.22
CA ALA A 506 21.91 16.23 -13.19
C ALA A 506 22.65 15.65 -14.41
N PHE A 507 23.18 14.43 -14.27
CA PHE A 507 23.72 13.70 -15.43
C PHE A 507 22.55 13.09 -16.22
N THR A 508 22.51 13.34 -17.52
CA THR A 508 21.33 13.03 -18.37
C THR A 508 21.69 12.09 -19.52
N VAL A 509 20.84 11.10 -19.77
CA VAL A 509 21.00 10.08 -20.82
C VAL A 509 19.72 10.00 -21.64
N LEU A 510 19.83 9.93 -22.96
CA LEU A 510 18.72 9.55 -23.84
C LEU A 510 18.93 8.11 -24.31
N LEU A 511 17.95 7.24 -24.07
CA LEU A 511 17.86 5.89 -24.62
C LEU A 511 16.80 5.86 -25.72
N CYS A 512 17.21 5.51 -26.94
CA CYS A 512 16.33 5.38 -28.10
C CYS A 512 16.80 4.23 -29.01
N PHE A 513 16.07 3.99 -30.11
CA PHE A 513 16.40 2.97 -31.11
C PHE A 513 16.45 3.57 -32.52
N ASN A 514 16.86 4.84 -32.59
CA ASN A 514 17.17 5.55 -33.83
C ASN A 514 18.68 5.83 -33.86
N PRO A 515 19.49 5.03 -34.58
CA PRO A 515 20.95 5.19 -34.65
C PRO A 515 21.42 6.54 -35.21
N ALA A 516 20.58 7.21 -36.01
CA ALA A 516 20.86 8.56 -36.50
C ALA A 516 20.78 9.63 -35.40
N MET A 517 20.21 9.29 -34.23
CA MET A 517 20.08 10.23 -33.12
C MET A 517 21.44 10.50 -32.49
N THR A 518 21.90 11.74 -32.61
CA THR A 518 23.16 12.20 -32.03
C THR A 518 22.93 13.03 -30.76
N ARG A 519 24.02 13.33 -30.04
CA ARG A 519 23.96 14.12 -28.81
C ARG A 519 23.44 15.53 -29.08
N GLN A 520 22.22 15.81 -28.61
CA GLN A 520 21.66 17.16 -28.64
C GLN A 520 22.19 18.03 -27.49
N ARG A 521 22.76 19.19 -27.83
CA ARG A 521 23.25 20.17 -26.85
C ARG A 521 22.07 20.62 -25.98
N GLY A 522 22.26 20.63 -24.67
CA GLY A 522 21.22 21.08 -23.72
C GLY A 522 20.21 20.00 -23.28
N VAL A 523 20.16 18.84 -23.94
CA VAL A 523 19.19 17.76 -23.59
C VAL A 523 19.90 16.62 -22.85
N ALA A 524 20.73 15.83 -23.54
CA ALA A 524 21.38 14.65 -22.98
C ALA A 524 22.92 14.78 -22.96
N HIS A 525 23.56 14.31 -21.89
CA HIS A 525 25.02 14.19 -21.86
C HIS A 525 25.51 13.03 -22.73
N LEU A 526 24.70 11.98 -22.86
CA LEU A 526 25.00 10.75 -23.59
C LEU A 526 23.73 10.24 -24.30
N VAL A 527 23.89 9.64 -25.47
CA VAL A 527 22.82 8.94 -26.21
C VAL A 527 23.22 7.47 -26.36
N ILE A 528 22.34 6.57 -25.94
CA ILE A 528 22.45 5.12 -26.17
C ILE A 528 21.41 4.77 -27.22
N ALA A 529 21.86 4.31 -28.38
CA ALA A 529 21.02 4.08 -29.55
C ALA A 529 21.32 2.72 -30.21
N PRO A 530 20.98 1.58 -29.57
CA PRO A 530 21.24 0.27 -30.14
C PRO A 530 20.52 0.12 -31.48
N GLU A 531 21.24 -0.29 -32.50
CA GLU A 531 20.69 -0.54 -33.83
C GLU A 531 19.99 -1.91 -33.88
N ILE A 532 18.66 -1.88 -33.81
CA ILE A 532 17.79 -3.07 -33.77
C ILE A 532 16.87 -3.18 -35.00
N GLY A 533 16.92 -2.19 -35.90
CA GLY A 533 16.11 -2.13 -37.13
C GLY A 533 14.61 -1.88 -36.88
N PRO A 534 13.79 -1.98 -37.95
CA PRO A 534 12.34 -1.80 -37.85
C PRO A 534 11.66 -2.90 -37.03
N GLU A 535 10.48 -2.62 -36.50
CA GLU A 535 9.68 -3.60 -35.75
C GLU A 535 8.97 -4.57 -36.71
N VAL A 536 8.82 -5.84 -36.31
CA VAL A 536 8.09 -6.86 -37.11
C VAL A 536 6.68 -6.39 -37.45
N LEU A 537 6.00 -5.76 -36.49
CA LEU A 537 4.81 -4.98 -36.73
C LEU A 537 5.21 -3.50 -36.74
N THR A 538 5.13 -2.85 -37.90
CA THR A 538 5.53 -1.45 -38.12
C THR A 538 5.01 -0.53 -37.01
N GLY A 539 5.89 0.30 -36.42
CA GLY A 539 5.53 1.25 -35.36
C GLY A 539 5.29 0.63 -33.97
N SER A 540 5.17 -0.70 -33.85
CA SER A 540 4.87 -1.37 -32.58
C SER A 540 6.12 -1.51 -31.70
N THR A 541 6.68 -0.38 -31.27
CA THR A 541 7.89 -0.28 -30.42
C THR A 541 7.73 -0.91 -29.03
N ARG A 542 6.54 -1.40 -28.66
CA ARG A 542 6.36 -2.25 -27.48
C ARG A 542 7.06 -3.62 -27.59
N LEU A 543 7.48 -4.01 -28.80
CA LEU A 543 8.15 -5.28 -29.11
C LEU A 543 9.67 -5.18 -28.88
N LYS A 544 10.50 -5.19 -29.93
CA LYS A 544 11.96 -5.23 -29.80
C LYS A 544 12.51 -4.07 -29.00
N SER A 545 12.03 -2.85 -29.27
CA SER A 545 12.45 -1.64 -28.57
C SER A 545 12.11 -1.71 -27.07
N GLY A 546 10.94 -2.25 -26.72
CA GLY A 546 10.54 -2.53 -25.35
C GLY A 546 11.43 -3.57 -24.66
N THR A 547 11.67 -4.70 -25.32
CA THR A 547 12.56 -5.76 -24.82
C THR A 547 13.98 -5.25 -24.59
N ALA A 548 14.56 -4.54 -25.55
CA ALA A 548 15.88 -3.97 -25.43
C ALA A 548 15.98 -2.91 -24.32
N THR A 549 14.93 -2.09 -24.16
CA THR A 549 14.82 -1.14 -23.03
C THR A 549 14.90 -1.89 -21.71
N LYS A 550 14.08 -2.94 -21.52
CA LYS A 550 14.09 -3.76 -20.30
C LYS A 550 15.49 -4.30 -19.99
N LEU A 551 16.16 -4.88 -20.99
CA LEU A 551 17.51 -5.42 -20.83
C LEU A 551 18.51 -4.35 -20.37
N ILE A 552 18.47 -3.15 -20.97
CA ILE A 552 19.37 -2.05 -20.63
C ILE A 552 19.08 -1.50 -19.23
N LEU A 553 17.81 -1.32 -18.86
CA LEU A 553 17.45 -0.85 -17.51
C LEU A 553 17.89 -1.86 -16.44
N ASN A 554 17.71 -3.16 -16.67
CA ASN A 554 18.18 -4.20 -15.78
C ASN A 554 19.72 -4.21 -15.65
N LEU A 555 20.48 -3.88 -16.71
CA LEU A 555 21.92 -3.68 -16.61
C LEU A 555 22.26 -2.47 -15.73
N PHE A 556 21.54 -1.35 -15.88
CA PHE A 556 21.74 -0.15 -15.08
C PHE A 556 21.50 -0.39 -13.59
N SER A 557 20.31 -0.88 -13.23
CA SER A 557 19.92 -1.09 -11.85
C SER A 557 20.77 -2.18 -11.19
N THR A 558 20.88 -3.35 -11.82
CA THR A 558 21.59 -4.50 -11.23
C THR A 558 23.08 -4.22 -11.03
N LEU A 559 23.78 -3.75 -12.06
CA LEU A 559 25.23 -3.53 -11.95
C LEU A 559 25.57 -2.34 -11.04
N ALA A 560 24.72 -1.31 -10.99
CA ALA A 560 24.88 -0.24 -10.00
C ALA A 560 24.76 -0.79 -8.56
N MET A 561 23.76 -1.63 -8.31
CA MET A 561 23.53 -2.23 -6.98
C MET A 561 24.67 -3.16 -6.57
N VAL A 562 25.16 -4.00 -7.48
CA VAL A 562 26.37 -4.83 -7.29
C VAL A 562 27.55 -3.96 -6.87
N ARG A 563 27.82 -2.87 -7.60
CA ARG A 563 28.94 -1.94 -7.32
C ARG A 563 28.74 -1.07 -6.07
N THR A 564 27.54 -1.08 -5.48
CA THR A 564 27.25 -0.46 -4.18
C THR A 564 27.17 -1.45 -3.01
N GLY A 565 27.56 -2.71 -3.23
CA GLY A 565 27.70 -3.71 -2.15
C GLY A 565 26.39 -4.42 -1.76
N LYS A 566 25.38 -4.40 -2.63
CA LYS A 566 24.09 -5.10 -2.40
C LYS A 566 24.12 -6.59 -2.74
N VAL A 567 25.24 -7.05 -3.31
CA VAL A 567 25.46 -8.41 -3.80
C VAL A 567 26.85 -8.87 -3.34
N ILE A 568 26.97 -10.14 -2.93
CA ILE A 568 28.24 -10.82 -2.64
C ILE A 568 28.29 -12.07 -3.53
N SER A 569 29.39 -12.26 -4.26
CA SER A 569 29.44 -13.23 -5.36
C SER A 569 28.26 -12.98 -6.33
N ASN A 570 27.37 -13.96 -6.50
CA ASN A 570 26.11 -13.85 -7.24
C ASN A 570 24.86 -13.88 -6.32
N LEU A 571 25.05 -13.71 -5.01
CA LEU A 571 24.00 -13.79 -4.00
C LEU A 571 23.49 -12.41 -3.60
N MET A 572 22.16 -12.25 -3.61
CA MET A 572 21.45 -11.04 -3.23
C MET A 572 21.41 -10.89 -1.70
N VAL A 573 22.51 -10.44 -1.12
CA VAL A 573 22.71 -10.40 0.34
C VAL A 573 21.99 -9.27 1.06
N ASP A 574 21.39 -8.33 0.33
CA ASP A 574 20.61 -7.24 0.92
C ASP A 574 19.17 -7.27 0.38
N LEU A 575 18.55 -8.45 0.36
CA LEU A 575 17.15 -8.61 0.01
C LEU A 575 16.21 -8.20 1.16
N ASN A 576 14.96 -7.86 0.85
CA ASN A 576 13.92 -7.64 1.86
C ASN A 576 12.99 -8.86 1.96
N PRO A 577 13.12 -9.73 2.98
CA PRO A 577 12.37 -10.98 3.08
C PRO A 577 10.94 -10.77 3.63
N SER A 578 10.09 -10.17 2.79
CA SER A 578 8.71 -9.78 3.10
C SER A 578 7.69 -10.92 3.07
N ASN A 579 8.06 -12.09 2.54
CA ASN A 579 7.19 -13.28 2.45
C ASN A 579 7.98 -14.56 2.74
N ALA A 580 7.26 -15.67 2.94
CA ALA A 580 7.86 -16.97 3.29
C ALA A 580 8.95 -17.43 2.29
N LYS A 581 8.70 -17.28 0.98
CA LYS A 581 9.66 -17.62 -0.07
C LYS A 581 10.97 -16.83 0.06
N LEU A 582 10.88 -15.52 0.32
CA LEU A 582 12.06 -14.67 0.47
C LEU A 582 12.79 -14.90 1.79
N ARG A 583 12.07 -15.24 2.87
CA ARG A 583 12.68 -15.67 4.15
C ARG A 583 13.47 -16.95 3.99
N ASP A 584 12.90 -17.95 3.34
CA ASP A 584 13.61 -19.21 3.06
C ASP A 584 14.85 -18.98 2.18
N ARG A 585 14.75 -18.14 1.15
CA ARG A 585 15.90 -17.72 0.34
C ARG A 585 16.99 -17.05 1.19
N ALA A 586 16.62 -16.18 2.13
CA ALA A 586 17.58 -15.53 3.02
C ALA A 586 18.36 -16.56 3.87
N VAL A 587 17.68 -17.59 4.41
CA VAL A 587 18.33 -18.67 5.17
C VAL A 587 19.34 -19.40 4.29
N ARG A 588 18.94 -19.82 3.08
CA ARG A 588 19.83 -20.49 2.13
C ARG A 588 21.06 -19.67 1.76
N ILE A 589 20.91 -18.36 1.56
CA ILE A 589 22.05 -17.47 1.28
C ILE A 589 23.03 -17.44 2.46
N VAL A 590 22.54 -17.37 3.69
CA VAL A 590 23.41 -17.37 4.88
C VAL A 590 24.12 -18.73 5.01
N CYS A 591 23.42 -19.85 4.81
CA CYS A 591 24.04 -21.18 4.77
C CYS A 591 25.17 -21.23 3.75
N GLU A 592 24.91 -20.79 2.51
CA GLU A 592 25.91 -20.80 1.43
C GLU A 592 27.15 -19.95 1.77
N LEU A 593 26.94 -18.78 2.38
CA LEU A 593 28.03 -17.85 2.72
C LEU A 593 28.83 -18.25 3.96
N THR A 594 28.32 -19.14 4.80
CA THR A 594 28.92 -19.48 6.12
C THR A 594 29.27 -20.95 6.28
N GLY A 595 28.64 -21.84 5.50
CA GLY A 595 28.65 -23.28 5.74
C GLY A 595 27.79 -23.73 6.93
N ALA A 596 27.04 -22.82 7.59
CA ALA A 596 26.18 -23.17 8.71
C ALA A 596 24.93 -23.94 8.27
N ASP A 597 24.41 -24.80 9.17
CA ASP A 597 23.15 -25.48 8.96
C ASP A 597 21.95 -24.51 8.94
N TYR A 598 20.82 -25.00 8.42
CA TYR A 598 19.62 -24.19 8.20
C TYR A 598 19.08 -23.55 9.50
N GLU A 599 19.04 -24.29 10.61
CA GLU A 599 18.47 -23.76 11.85
C GLU A 599 19.41 -22.75 12.50
N THR A 600 20.73 -22.96 12.43
CA THR A 600 21.73 -21.97 12.86
C THR A 600 21.63 -20.67 12.05
N ALA A 601 21.55 -20.77 10.71
CA ALA A 601 21.43 -19.62 9.82
C ALA A 601 20.10 -18.85 10.05
N LYS A 602 19.00 -19.58 10.22
CA LYS A 602 17.68 -19.02 10.52
C LYS A 602 17.64 -18.34 11.89
N ALA A 603 18.24 -18.94 12.92
CA ALA A 603 18.33 -18.33 14.23
C ALA A 603 19.12 -17.01 14.19
N ALA A 604 20.24 -16.98 13.45
CA ALA A 604 21.01 -15.77 13.22
C ALA A 604 20.18 -14.69 12.49
N LEU A 605 19.45 -15.06 11.43
CA LEU A 605 18.57 -14.13 10.71
C LEU A 605 17.46 -13.57 11.59
N VAL A 606 16.77 -14.41 12.37
CA VAL A 606 15.70 -13.95 13.28
C VAL A 606 16.27 -12.95 14.28
N ARG A 607 17.45 -13.23 14.84
CA ARG A 607 18.13 -12.38 15.81
C ARG A 607 18.55 -11.04 15.22
N GLU A 608 19.04 -11.03 13.98
CA GLU A 608 19.51 -9.84 13.28
C GLU A 608 18.40 -9.15 12.46
N GLY A 609 17.12 -9.39 12.77
CA GLY A 609 16.00 -8.71 12.12
C GLY A 609 15.87 -9.01 10.61
N TRP A 610 16.20 -10.23 10.22
CA TRP A 610 16.23 -10.73 8.85
C TRP A 610 17.16 -9.92 7.92
N VAL A 611 18.29 -9.46 8.45
CA VAL A 611 19.37 -8.82 7.67
C VAL A 611 20.44 -9.87 7.36
N VAL A 612 20.49 -10.34 6.11
CA VAL A 612 21.41 -11.40 5.68
C VAL A 612 22.87 -11.03 5.92
N THR A 613 23.29 -9.80 5.60
CA THR A 613 24.67 -9.35 5.84
C THR A 613 25.05 -9.31 7.34
N ALA A 614 24.10 -8.98 8.23
CA ALA A 614 24.34 -8.99 9.67
C ALA A 614 24.42 -10.42 10.21
N ALA A 615 23.52 -11.30 9.78
CA ALA A 615 23.54 -12.71 10.12
C ALA A 615 24.82 -13.41 9.64
N TRP A 616 25.26 -13.11 8.41
CA TRP A 616 26.52 -13.60 7.86
C TRP A 616 27.73 -13.14 8.70
N LYS A 617 27.84 -11.84 9.00
CA LYS A 617 28.93 -11.31 9.85
C LYS A 617 28.94 -11.92 11.24
N ARG A 618 27.75 -12.18 11.81
CA ARG A 618 27.59 -12.78 13.14
C ARG A 618 28.17 -14.20 13.22
N LEU A 619 27.99 -14.98 12.17
CA LEU A 619 28.39 -16.40 12.16
C LEU A 619 29.91 -16.60 11.94
N GLY A 620 30.66 -15.55 11.59
CA GLY A 620 32.13 -15.60 11.41
C GLY A 620 32.54 -16.31 10.11
N ALA A 621 33.17 -15.57 9.18
CA ALA A 621 33.32 -15.94 7.75
C ALA A 621 34.38 -17.03 7.44
N PRO A 622 34.48 -17.52 6.18
CA PRO A 622 35.12 -16.74 5.10
C PRO A 622 34.29 -16.61 3.81
N ALA A 623 34.41 -15.44 3.15
CA ALA A 623 34.10 -15.32 1.72
C ALA A 623 35.15 -16.14 0.95
N ARG A 624 34.73 -17.27 0.36
CA ARG A 624 35.56 -17.99 -0.60
C ARG A 624 35.49 -17.26 -1.95
N ASN A 625 36.66 -17.08 -2.56
CA ASN A 625 36.93 -16.34 -3.81
C ASN A 625 35.92 -16.60 -4.92
#